data_AF-R8VSS1-F1
#
_entry.id   AF-R8VSS1-F1
#
_cell.length_a   1.000
_cell.length_b   1.000
_cell.length_c   1.000
_cell.angle_alpha   90.00
_cell.angle_beta   90.00
_cell.angle_gamma   90.00
#
_symmetry.space_group_name_H-M   'P 1'
#
loop_
_entity.id
_entity.type
_entity.pdbx_description
1 polymer ?
#
loop_
_entity_poly.entity_id
_entity_poly.type
_entity_poly.pdbx_seq_one_letter_code
_entity_poly.pdbx_strand_id
1 'polypeptide(L)'
;MCSLFGLIDYQNTLTTRQKNRILQVLSKECEVRGTDATGIAYNFGGSIKVYKRPLAAHKLKFHVPNGVPVVMGHTRLATQGKPADNFNNHPWSTGSFALAHNGMLWNDKELRQTENLPDTHIQTDSYVAVQLLEQQKTLDFTTISAMAEKIQGSFVFTVLDRDDNLYFVRGDNPLAIFDFGGFYLYASTEEILRRAMRKLRLHHREEIHTEEGDILKIDRAGQCSFGHFNPNHSLEHFWRNPRFRMLSWPDEVDDPEAIDGQTDLLIQTAKSMGVSEDEVLALLDLGYDPCEIEELLYNPALLHEAAAELLYAYY
;
A
#
# COMPACT_ATOMS: atom_id res chain seq x y z
N MET A 1 5.77 7.07 -4.18
CA MET A 1 4.98 5.87 -3.85
C MET A 1 3.49 6.11 -3.95
N CYS A 2 2.65 5.09 -4.02
CA CYS A 2 1.21 5.31 -3.96
C CYS A 2 0.72 5.66 -2.56
N SER A 3 -0.56 6.00 -2.40
CA SER A 3 -1.21 6.08 -1.10
C SER A 3 -2.59 5.45 -1.15
N LEU A 4 -2.89 4.64 -0.14
CA LEU A 4 -4.22 4.19 0.20
C LEU A 4 -4.85 5.21 1.14
N PHE A 5 -6.17 5.36 1.05
CA PHE A 5 -6.97 6.15 1.99
C PHE A 5 -8.42 5.70 1.96
N GLY A 6 -9.19 6.02 3.00
CA GLY A 6 -10.63 5.76 2.96
C GLY A 6 -11.33 6.03 4.28
N LEU A 7 -12.60 5.63 4.32
CA LEU A 7 -13.45 5.76 5.49
C LEU A 7 -14.44 4.59 5.62
N ILE A 8 -14.78 4.28 6.86
CA ILE A 8 -15.76 3.26 7.23
C ILE A 8 -16.72 3.91 8.24
N ASP A 9 -17.92 4.30 7.81
CA ASP A 9 -18.95 4.93 8.66
C ASP A 9 -19.96 3.91 9.17
N TYR A 10 -19.52 3.07 10.12
CA TYR A 10 -20.26 1.91 10.61
C TYR A 10 -21.49 2.26 11.48
N GLN A 11 -21.55 3.46 12.05
CA GLN A 11 -22.73 3.95 12.78
C GLN A 11 -23.59 4.92 11.96
N ASN A 12 -23.28 5.16 10.68
CA ASN A 12 -23.98 6.15 9.84
C ASN A 12 -24.04 7.55 10.47
N THR A 13 -22.95 7.96 11.13
CA THR A 13 -22.85 9.24 11.84
C THR A 13 -22.55 10.40 10.89
N LEU A 14 -22.05 10.10 9.69
CA LEU A 14 -21.61 11.10 8.73
C LEU A 14 -22.68 11.32 7.65
N THR A 15 -23.05 12.58 7.44
CA THR A 15 -23.83 12.97 6.26
C THR A 15 -23.04 12.73 4.98
N THR A 16 -23.72 12.56 3.85
CA THR A 16 -23.08 12.46 2.52
C THR A 16 -22.13 13.62 2.24
N ARG A 17 -22.47 14.83 2.69
CA ARG A 17 -21.61 16.02 2.55
C ARG A 17 -20.34 15.91 3.39
N GLN A 18 -20.42 15.38 4.61
CA GLN A 18 -19.25 15.13 5.45
C GLN A 18 -18.36 14.04 4.85
N LYS A 19 -18.93 12.92 4.40
CA LYS A 19 -18.19 11.84 3.72
C LYS A 19 -17.41 12.38 2.51
N ASN A 20 -18.08 13.09 1.61
CA ASN A 20 -17.44 13.69 0.43
C ASN A 20 -16.34 14.70 0.82
N ARG A 21 -16.55 15.50 1.87
CA ARG A 21 -15.52 16.43 2.37
C ARG A 21 -14.32 15.70 2.94
N ILE A 22 -14.53 14.65 3.74
CA ILE A 22 -13.47 13.83 4.33
C ILE A 22 -12.64 13.19 3.22
N LEU A 23 -13.28 12.53 2.26
CA LEU A 23 -12.60 11.90 1.11
C LEU A 23 -11.80 12.92 0.30
N GLN A 24 -12.36 14.11 0.07
CA GLN A 24 -11.65 15.16 -0.66
C GLN A 24 -10.42 15.68 0.09
N VAL A 25 -10.47 15.75 1.43
CA VAL A 25 -9.31 16.16 2.23
C VAL A 25 -8.28 15.04 2.27
N LEU A 26 -8.68 13.81 2.60
CA LEU A 26 -7.78 12.65 2.65
C LEU A 26 -7.02 12.47 1.34
N SER A 27 -7.74 12.37 0.22
CA SER A 27 -7.14 12.21 -1.11
C SER A 27 -6.14 13.32 -1.47
N LYS A 28 -6.38 14.57 -1.06
CA LYS A 28 -5.44 15.69 -1.27
C LYS A 28 -4.19 15.58 -0.42
N GLU A 29 -4.31 15.15 0.84
CA GLU A 29 -3.12 14.91 1.67
C GLU A 29 -2.30 13.72 1.15
N CYS A 30 -2.95 12.73 0.52
CA CYS A 30 -2.30 11.59 -0.13
C CYS A 30 -1.49 11.95 -1.39
N GLU A 31 -1.71 13.13 -1.99
CA GLU A 31 -0.98 13.56 -3.19
C GLU A 31 0.53 13.69 -2.98
N VAL A 32 0.97 13.91 -1.74
CA VAL A 32 2.40 13.97 -1.41
C VAL A 32 3.14 12.69 -1.80
N ARG A 33 2.42 11.58 -1.97
CA ARG A 33 2.97 10.30 -2.41
C ARG A 33 2.81 10.12 -3.93
N GLY A 34 1.68 10.53 -4.51
CA GLY A 34 1.46 10.40 -5.96
C GLY A 34 0.32 11.25 -6.54
N THR A 35 0.55 11.80 -7.73
CA THR A 35 -0.36 12.75 -8.41
C THR A 35 -0.86 12.28 -9.78
N ASP A 36 -0.43 11.13 -10.27
CA ASP A 36 -0.68 10.71 -11.66
C ASP A 36 -2.11 10.26 -11.89
N ALA A 37 -2.70 9.58 -10.90
CA ALA A 37 -4.08 9.15 -10.93
C ALA A 37 -4.68 9.08 -9.54
N THR A 38 -6.00 9.23 -9.47
CA THR A 38 -6.76 9.12 -8.22
C THR A 38 -8.05 8.36 -8.47
N GLY A 39 -8.43 7.51 -7.51
CA GLY A 39 -9.67 6.76 -7.59
C GLY A 39 -10.25 6.42 -6.22
N ILE A 40 -11.55 6.12 -6.23
CA ILE A 40 -12.28 5.55 -5.10
C ILE A 40 -13.11 4.35 -5.55
N ALA A 41 -13.39 3.46 -4.62
CA ALA A 41 -14.35 2.38 -4.77
C ALA A 41 -15.25 2.27 -3.55
N TYR A 42 -16.48 1.84 -3.77
CA TYR A 42 -17.48 1.66 -2.73
C TYR A 42 -18.53 0.64 -3.16
N ASN A 43 -19.20 0.01 -2.20
CA ASN A 43 -20.37 -0.81 -2.46
C ASN A 43 -21.63 0.07 -2.54
N PHE A 44 -22.46 -0.14 -3.55
CA PHE A 44 -23.77 0.51 -3.64
C PHE A 44 -24.81 -0.49 -4.16
N GLY A 45 -25.73 -0.87 -3.28
CA GLY A 45 -26.78 -1.85 -3.60
C GLY A 45 -26.22 -3.25 -3.90
N GLY A 46 -25.20 -3.70 -3.17
CA GLY A 46 -24.55 -5.00 -3.38
C GLY A 46 -23.69 -5.08 -4.64
N SER A 47 -23.31 -3.94 -5.21
CA SER A 47 -22.44 -3.84 -6.38
C SER A 47 -21.27 -2.90 -6.11
N ILE A 48 -20.05 -3.37 -6.35
CA ILE A 48 -18.85 -2.53 -6.28
C ILE A 48 -18.86 -1.51 -7.42
N LYS A 49 -18.75 -0.24 -7.07
CA LYS A 49 -18.61 0.90 -7.99
C LYS A 49 -17.21 1.48 -7.85
N VAL A 50 -16.60 1.82 -8.98
CA VAL A 50 -15.28 2.46 -9.04
C VAL A 50 -15.41 3.77 -9.80
N TYR A 51 -14.82 4.83 -9.23
CA TYR A 51 -14.62 6.10 -9.91
C TYR A 51 -13.16 6.50 -9.82
N LYS A 52 -12.46 6.45 -10.95
CA LYS A 52 -11.03 6.76 -11.06
C LYS A 52 -10.70 7.54 -12.33
N ARG A 53 -9.72 8.44 -12.24
CA ARG A 53 -9.23 9.26 -13.36
C ARG A 53 -7.71 9.43 -13.30
N PRO A 54 -7.03 9.60 -14.45
CA PRO A 54 -5.61 9.98 -14.52
C PRO A 54 -5.42 11.46 -14.18
N LEU A 55 -5.84 11.81 -12.96
CA LEU A 55 -5.80 13.16 -12.43
C LEU A 55 -5.35 13.10 -10.97
N ALA A 56 -4.55 14.08 -10.58
CA ALA A 56 -4.28 14.40 -9.19
C ALA A 56 -5.59 14.65 -8.42
N ALA A 57 -5.64 14.21 -7.16
CA ALA A 57 -6.80 14.32 -6.28
C ALA A 57 -7.36 15.75 -6.14
N HIS A 58 -6.53 16.80 -6.20
CA HIS A 58 -6.97 18.20 -6.13
C HIS A 58 -7.79 18.62 -7.36
N LYS A 59 -7.64 17.93 -8.48
CA LYS A 59 -8.41 18.13 -9.72
C LYS A 59 -9.65 17.23 -9.78
N LEU A 60 -9.75 16.23 -8.91
CA LEU A 60 -10.85 15.27 -8.88
C LEU A 60 -11.87 15.65 -7.78
N LYS A 61 -13.16 15.51 -8.09
CA LYS A 61 -14.23 15.66 -7.11
C LYS A 61 -14.93 14.33 -6.90
N PHE A 62 -15.06 13.91 -5.64
CA PHE A 62 -15.79 12.70 -5.29
C PHE A 62 -17.25 13.02 -5.01
N HIS A 63 -18.13 12.14 -5.48
CA HIS A 63 -19.53 12.15 -5.12
C HIS A 63 -19.97 10.73 -4.77
N VAL A 64 -19.92 10.42 -3.49
CA VAL A 64 -20.42 9.15 -2.97
C VAL A 64 -21.92 9.29 -2.72
N PRO A 65 -22.76 8.35 -3.20
CA PRO A 65 -24.20 8.35 -2.93
C PRO A 65 -24.54 8.28 -1.44
N ASN A 66 -25.78 8.66 -1.10
CA ASN A 66 -26.31 8.42 0.24
C ASN A 66 -26.43 6.90 0.52
N GLY A 67 -26.24 6.49 1.77
CA GLY A 67 -26.32 5.09 2.18
C GLY A 67 -25.08 4.24 1.88
N VAL A 68 -23.97 4.85 1.45
CA VAL A 68 -22.68 4.17 1.34
C VAL A 68 -21.93 4.26 2.68
N PRO A 69 -21.70 3.13 3.38
CA PRO A 69 -20.98 3.15 4.66
C PRO A 69 -19.46 3.09 4.47
N VAL A 70 -18.97 2.37 3.46
CA VAL A 70 -17.53 2.11 3.26
C VAL A 70 -17.04 2.66 1.93
N VAL A 71 -15.92 3.38 1.97
CA VAL A 71 -15.25 3.91 0.78
C VAL A 71 -13.76 3.68 0.90
N MET A 72 -13.19 2.99 -0.07
CA MET A 72 -11.74 2.89 -0.24
C MET A 72 -11.26 3.81 -1.36
N GLY A 73 -10.01 4.24 -1.31
CA GLY A 73 -9.42 5.19 -2.22
C GLY A 73 -7.92 5.01 -2.39
N HIS A 74 -7.42 5.54 -3.49
CA HIS A 74 -6.02 5.44 -3.88
C HIS A 74 -5.56 6.67 -4.66
N THR A 75 -4.36 7.15 -4.36
CA THR A 75 -3.58 8.06 -5.22
C THR A 75 -2.35 7.32 -5.75
N ARG A 76 -2.07 7.50 -7.04
CA ARG A 76 -1.06 6.73 -7.77
C ARG A 76 0.14 7.60 -8.12
N LEU A 77 1.33 7.07 -7.89
CA LEU A 77 2.56 7.46 -8.57
C LEU A 77 2.95 6.29 -9.47
N ALA A 78 2.94 6.46 -10.77
CA ALA A 78 3.07 5.34 -11.69
C ALA A 78 4.53 4.97 -11.94
N THR A 79 4.90 3.77 -11.50
CA THR A 79 6.16 3.09 -11.85
C THR A 79 5.96 2.15 -13.04
N GLN A 80 4.81 1.48 -13.12
CA GLN A 80 4.47 0.54 -14.18
C GLN A 80 3.09 0.76 -14.77
N GLY A 81 2.99 0.77 -16.09
CA GLY A 81 1.74 1.00 -16.81
C GLY A 81 1.36 2.48 -16.86
N LYS A 82 0.97 2.94 -18.05
CA LYS A 82 0.72 4.37 -18.28
C LYS A 82 -0.52 4.85 -17.51
N PRO A 83 -0.46 5.94 -16.74
CA PRO A 83 -1.62 6.52 -16.07
C PRO A 83 -2.76 6.86 -17.02
N ALA A 84 -2.44 7.35 -18.23
CA ALA A 84 -3.42 7.71 -19.25
C ALA A 84 -4.34 6.53 -19.62
N ASP A 85 -3.82 5.30 -19.56
CA ASP A 85 -4.59 4.07 -19.73
C ASP A 85 -5.28 3.74 -18.41
N ASN A 86 -6.50 4.24 -18.24
CA ASN A 86 -7.19 4.24 -16.95
C ASN A 86 -7.43 2.84 -16.33
N PHE A 87 -7.27 1.77 -17.12
CA PHE A 87 -7.26 0.38 -16.65
C PHE A 87 -6.09 0.08 -15.72
N ASN A 88 -4.96 0.78 -15.81
CA ASN A 88 -3.79 0.63 -14.93
C ASN A 88 -3.94 1.34 -13.58
N ASN A 89 -4.93 2.23 -13.42
CA ASN A 89 -5.09 3.01 -12.20
C ASN A 89 -5.91 2.25 -11.16
N HIS A 90 -5.56 2.35 -9.89
CA HIS A 90 -6.37 1.79 -8.79
C HIS A 90 -7.53 2.74 -8.40
N PRO A 91 -8.56 2.25 -7.68
CA PRO A 91 -8.85 0.84 -7.41
C PRO A 91 -9.28 0.04 -8.65
N TRP A 92 -9.05 -1.27 -8.63
CA TRP A 92 -9.68 -2.21 -9.57
C TRP A 92 -10.95 -2.79 -8.96
N SER A 93 -11.88 -3.22 -9.80
CA SER A 93 -13.07 -3.96 -9.39
C SER A 93 -13.27 -5.16 -10.29
N THR A 94 -13.51 -6.31 -9.65
CA THR A 94 -13.86 -7.59 -10.29
C THR A 94 -15.39 -7.78 -10.34
N GLY A 95 -16.14 -6.79 -9.86
CA GLY A 95 -17.58 -6.90 -9.59
C GLY A 95 -17.88 -7.51 -8.23
N SER A 96 -17.09 -8.48 -7.76
CA SER A 96 -17.26 -9.12 -6.45
C SER A 96 -16.52 -8.39 -5.32
N PHE A 97 -15.36 -7.81 -5.63
CA PHE A 97 -14.59 -6.97 -4.73
C PHE A 97 -13.89 -5.83 -5.49
N ALA A 98 -13.43 -4.82 -4.75
CA ALA A 98 -12.45 -3.86 -5.22
C ALA A 98 -11.12 -4.05 -4.49
N LEU A 99 -10.01 -3.76 -5.18
CA LEU A 99 -8.66 -3.84 -4.63
C LEU A 99 -7.85 -2.59 -4.98
N ALA A 100 -7.12 -2.09 -3.99
CA ALA A 100 -6.08 -1.10 -4.17
C ALA A 100 -4.82 -1.51 -3.41
N HIS A 101 -3.67 -1.10 -3.92
CA HIS A 101 -2.36 -1.50 -3.43
C HIS A 101 -1.49 -0.26 -3.24
N ASN A 102 -0.62 -0.29 -2.24
CA ASN A 102 0.53 0.60 -2.16
C ASN A 102 1.79 -0.24 -1.99
N GLY A 103 2.76 -0.05 -2.89
CA GLY A 103 4.07 -0.68 -2.86
C GLY A 103 4.52 -1.11 -4.25
N MET A 104 5.36 -2.15 -4.32
CA MET A 104 5.86 -2.74 -5.55
C MET A 104 6.03 -4.25 -5.36
N LEU A 105 5.52 -5.04 -6.31
CA LEU A 105 5.65 -6.49 -6.33
C LEU A 105 6.70 -6.89 -7.36
N TRP A 106 7.68 -7.71 -6.96
CA TRP A 106 8.82 -8.05 -7.81
C TRP A 106 8.60 -9.35 -8.58
N ASN A 107 7.86 -10.29 -7.99
CA ASN A 107 7.60 -11.60 -8.59
C ASN A 107 6.32 -11.65 -9.45
N ASP A 108 5.79 -10.51 -9.92
CA ASP A 108 4.53 -10.45 -10.66
C ASP A 108 4.58 -11.25 -11.98
N LYS A 109 5.71 -11.19 -12.70
CA LYS A 109 5.93 -11.97 -13.93
C LYS A 109 6.02 -13.47 -13.66
N GLU A 110 6.72 -13.85 -12.59
CA GLU A 110 6.83 -15.24 -12.15
C GLU A 110 5.45 -15.78 -11.80
N LEU A 111 4.69 -15.07 -10.95
CA LEU A 111 3.35 -15.45 -10.53
C LEU A 111 2.40 -15.62 -11.71
N ARG A 112 2.45 -14.76 -12.72
CA ARG A 112 1.65 -14.92 -13.95
C ARG A 112 1.88 -16.27 -14.63
N GLN A 113 3.13 -16.75 -14.63
CA GLN A 113 3.51 -18.02 -15.24
C GLN A 113 3.18 -19.22 -14.33
N THR A 114 3.62 -19.17 -13.08
CA THR A 114 3.53 -20.31 -12.13
C THR A 114 2.09 -20.60 -11.71
N GLU A 115 1.26 -19.56 -11.60
CA GLU A 115 -0.15 -19.65 -11.19
C GLU A 115 -1.11 -19.71 -12.39
N ASN A 116 -0.58 -19.80 -13.62
CA ASN A 116 -1.33 -19.80 -14.87
C ASN A 116 -2.40 -18.69 -14.92
N LEU A 117 -2.00 -17.46 -14.55
CA LEU A 117 -2.92 -16.32 -14.53
C LEU A 117 -3.31 -15.94 -15.95
N PRO A 118 -4.56 -15.51 -16.20
CA PRO A 118 -4.98 -15.14 -17.54
C PRO A 118 -4.24 -13.89 -18.05
N ASP A 119 -4.04 -13.82 -19.36
CA ASP A 119 -3.50 -12.62 -19.99
C ASP A 119 -4.39 -11.40 -19.71
N THR A 120 -3.77 -10.25 -19.50
CA THR A 120 -4.46 -8.98 -19.25
C THR A 120 -3.72 -7.83 -19.92
N HIS A 121 -4.48 -6.82 -20.30
CA HIS A 121 -3.93 -5.55 -20.80
C HIS A 121 -3.49 -4.62 -19.66
N ILE A 122 -3.73 -5.01 -18.40
CA ILE A 122 -3.29 -4.26 -17.21
C ILE A 122 -1.83 -4.58 -16.95
N GLN A 123 -1.00 -3.54 -17.00
CA GLN A 123 0.46 -3.63 -17.02
C GLN A 123 1.07 -3.50 -15.62
N THR A 124 0.28 -3.15 -14.62
CA THR A 124 0.74 -2.92 -13.26
C THR A 124 0.96 -4.26 -12.56
N ASP A 125 2.15 -4.45 -11.99
CA ASP A 125 2.55 -5.53 -11.08
C ASP A 125 1.42 -6.00 -10.15
N SER A 126 0.83 -5.07 -9.39
CA SER A 126 -0.15 -5.37 -8.35
C SER A 126 -1.48 -5.95 -8.84
N TYR A 127 -1.72 -6.02 -10.16
CA TYR A 127 -2.90 -6.68 -10.69
C TYR A 127 -2.85 -8.21 -10.49
N VAL A 128 -1.68 -8.82 -10.31
CA VAL A 128 -1.58 -10.26 -10.03
C VAL A 128 -2.33 -10.64 -8.75
N ALA A 129 -2.34 -9.77 -7.73
CA ALA A 129 -3.10 -9.97 -6.50
C ALA A 129 -4.61 -10.09 -6.76
N VAL A 130 -5.14 -9.30 -7.72
CA VAL A 130 -6.54 -9.39 -8.15
C VAL A 130 -6.81 -10.77 -8.76
N GLN A 131 -5.96 -11.20 -9.69
CA GLN A 131 -6.13 -12.45 -10.41
C GLN A 131 -6.03 -13.67 -9.47
N LEU A 132 -5.10 -13.65 -8.51
CA LEU A 132 -4.97 -14.67 -7.49
C LEU A 132 -6.22 -14.79 -6.61
N LEU A 133 -6.79 -13.67 -6.18
CA LEU A 133 -8.04 -13.67 -5.41
C LEU A 133 -9.24 -14.15 -6.24
N GLU A 134 -9.33 -13.76 -7.52
CA GLU A 134 -10.40 -14.23 -8.41
C GLU A 134 -10.40 -15.76 -8.61
N GLN A 135 -9.22 -16.39 -8.64
CA GLN A 135 -9.10 -17.85 -8.75
C GLN A 135 -9.69 -18.59 -7.55
N GLN A 136 -9.65 -17.99 -6.35
CA GLN A 136 -10.09 -18.63 -5.10
C GLN A 136 -11.61 -18.68 -4.92
N LYS A 137 -12.37 -17.88 -5.69
CA LYS A 137 -13.86 -17.78 -5.68
C LYS A 137 -14.51 -17.30 -4.37
N THR A 138 -13.82 -17.37 -3.23
CA THR A 138 -14.24 -16.79 -1.95
C THR A 138 -13.26 -15.73 -1.49
N LEU A 139 -13.77 -14.77 -0.73
CA LEU A 139 -12.96 -13.74 -0.09
C LEU A 139 -13.09 -13.87 1.42
N ASP A 140 -12.08 -14.47 2.03
CA ASP A 140 -11.97 -14.69 3.47
C ASP A 140 -10.49 -14.64 3.89
N PHE A 141 -10.21 -14.78 5.19
CA PHE A 141 -8.84 -14.75 5.70
C PHE A 141 -7.94 -15.81 5.06
N THR A 142 -8.47 -16.98 4.71
CA THR A 142 -7.68 -18.07 4.13
C THR A 142 -7.26 -17.73 2.71
N THR A 143 -8.19 -17.23 1.90
CA THR A 143 -7.90 -16.91 0.49
C THR A 143 -7.04 -15.66 0.36
N ILE A 144 -7.22 -14.68 1.25
CA ILE A 144 -6.37 -13.48 1.33
C ILE A 144 -4.97 -13.84 1.82
N SER A 145 -4.84 -14.67 2.86
CA SER A 145 -3.55 -15.14 3.36
C SER A 145 -2.79 -15.90 2.28
N ALA A 146 -3.43 -16.86 1.60
CA ALA A 146 -2.81 -17.61 0.51
C ALA A 146 -2.37 -16.73 -0.68
N MET A 147 -3.04 -15.60 -0.94
CA MET A 147 -2.59 -14.63 -1.93
C MET A 147 -1.37 -13.85 -1.41
N ALA A 148 -1.40 -13.38 -0.16
CA ALA A 148 -0.33 -12.60 0.44
C ALA A 148 0.99 -13.39 0.56
N GLU A 149 0.95 -14.66 0.95
CA GLU A 149 2.15 -15.52 1.11
C GLU A 149 2.87 -15.82 -0.21
N LYS A 150 2.17 -15.70 -1.35
CA LYS A 150 2.76 -15.88 -2.69
C LYS A 150 3.46 -14.62 -3.20
N ILE A 151 3.08 -13.46 -2.69
CA ILE A 151 3.59 -12.18 -3.16
C ILE A 151 4.96 -11.91 -2.53
N GLN A 152 5.89 -11.48 -3.38
CA GLN A 152 7.18 -10.96 -2.96
C GLN A 152 7.26 -9.51 -3.40
N GLY A 153 7.60 -8.64 -2.46
CA GLY A 153 7.56 -7.22 -2.68
C GLY A 153 7.18 -6.45 -1.44
N SER A 154 7.18 -5.15 -1.61
CA SER A 154 6.64 -4.24 -0.61
C SER A 154 5.16 -4.01 -0.87
N PHE A 155 4.30 -4.14 0.16
CA PHE A 155 2.87 -3.93 -0.04
C PHE A 155 2.05 -3.60 1.21
N VAL A 156 0.98 -2.83 0.95
CA VAL A 156 -0.29 -2.93 1.68
C VAL A 156 -1.39 -3.09 0.65
N PHE A 157 -2.32 -4.01 0.90
CA PHE A 157 -3.55 -4.12 0.13
C PHE A 157 -4.75 -3.65 0.93
N THR A 158 -5.70 -3.00 0.25
CA THR A 158 -7.07 -2.84 0.73
C THR A 158 -8.01 -3.58 -0.19
N VAL A 159 -8.90 -4.40 0.37
CA VAL A 159 -9.88 -5.18 -0.38
C VAL A 159 -11.28 -4.92 0.17
N LEU A 160 -12.18 -4.39 -0.67
CA LEU A 160 -13.56 -4.10 -0.31
C LEU A 160 -14.51 -5.07 -1.00
N ASP A 161 -15.32 -5.81 -0.25
CA ASP A 161 -16.33 -6.71 -0.81
C ASP A 161 -17.74 -6.09 -0.88
N ARG A 162 -18.68 -6.84 -1.48
CA ARG A 162 -20.09 -6.45 -1.65
C ARG A 162 -20.89 -6.48 -0.35
N ASP A 163 -20.30 -6.96 0.74
CA ASP A 163 -20.90 -7.02 2.06
C ASP A 163 -20.42 -5.88 2.97
N ASP A 164 -19.70 -4.91 2.40
CA ASP A 164 -19.08 -3.78 3.10
C ASP A 164 -18.04 -4.21 4.13
N ASN A 165 -17.38 -5.36 3.91
CA ASN A 165 -16.16 -5.69 4.62
C ASN A 165 -14.96 -5.04 3.92
N LEU A 166 -14.12 -4.36 4.70
CA LEU A 166 -12.84 -3.85 4.24
C LEU A 166 -11.71 -4.63 4.91
N TYR A 167 -10.91 -5.30 4.09
CA TYR A 167 -9.71 -6.01 4.51
C TYR A 167 -8.48 -5.13 4.26
N PHE A 168 -7.57 -5.12 5.21
CA PHE A 168 -6.24 -4.55 5.13
C PHE A 168 -5.24 -5.69 5.24
N VAL A 169 -4.44 -5.89 4.20
CA VAL A 169 -3.35 -6.87 4.20
C VAL A 169 -2.07 -6.10 4.39
N ARG A 170 -1.46 -6.28 5.56
CA ARG A 170 -0.35 -5.48 6.05
C ARG A 170 0.97 -6.21 5.78
N GLY A 171 1.68 -5.79 4.73
CA GLY A 171 3.10 -6.10 4.58
C GLY A 171 3.96 -5.09 5.34
N ASP A 172 5.14 -4.81 4.79
CA ASP A 172 6.14 -3.87 5.28
C ASP A 172 5.75 -2.38 5.15
N ASN A 173 4.99 -2.03 4.11
CA ASN A 173 4.67 -0.66 3.70
C ASN A 173 3.69 0.02 4.68
N PRO A 174 3.82 1.28 5.15
CA PRO A 174 3.03 1.89 6.23
C PRO A 174 1.51 2.01 5.97
N LEU A 175 0.76 2.08 7.08
CA LEU A 175 -0.70 2.09 7.16
C LEU A 175 -1.05 2.59 8.56
N ALA A 176 -1.90 3.61 8.63
CA ALA A 176 -2.46 4.09 9.88
C ALA A 176 -3.98 4.07 9.77
N ILE A 177 -4.63 3.63 10.86
CA ILE A 177 -6.09 3.52 10.95
C ILE A 177 -6.52 4.10 12.29
N PHE A 178 -7.38 5.13 12.25
CA PHE A 178 -7.87 5.83 13.44
C PHE A 178 -9.37 5.65 13.61
N ASP A 179 -9.80 5.35 14.83
CA ASP A 179 -11.20 5.39 15.24
C ASP A 179 -11.61 6.78 15.70
N PHE A 180 -12.79 7.22 15.31
CA PHE A 180 -13.39 8.49 15.71
C PHE A 180 -14.66 8.30 16.55
N GLY A 181 -15.03 7.07 16.90
CA GLY A 181 -16.24 6.74 17.64
C GLY A 181 -17.49 6.85 16.77
N GLY A 182 -17.65 5.87 15.88
CA GLY A 182 -18.77 5.74 14.94
C GLY A 182 -18.31 5.63 13.48
N PHE A 183 -17.05 5.98 13.20
CA PHE A 183 -16.41 5.78 11.91
C PHE A 183 -14.88 5.64 12.05
N TYR A 184 -14.26 4.93 11.12
CA TYR A 184 -12.80 4.85 10.96
C TYR A 184 -12.35 5.67 9.77
N LEU A 185 -11.15 6.27 9.86
CA LEU A 185 -10.40 6.79 8.72
C LEU A 185 -9.05 6.07 8.65
N TYR A 186 -8.58 5.81 7.43
CA TYR A 186 -7.25 5.26 7.22
C TYR A 186 -6.49 6.00 6.13
N ALA A 187 -5.17 5.95 6.20
CA ALA A 187 -4.28 6.34 5.12
C ALA A 187 -2.96 5.57 5.19
N SER A 188 -2.16 5.61 4.12
CA SER A 188 -0.85 4.94 4.08
C SER A 188 0.15 5.45 5.12
N THR A 189 0.01 6.65 5.67
CA THR A 189 0.89 7.09 6.77
C THR A 189 0.10 7.82 7.83
N GLU A 190 0.59 7.72 9.07
CA GLU A 190 0.07 8.45 10.22
C GLU A 190 0.09 9.96 9.98
N GLU A 191 1.17 10.46 9.35
CA GLU A 191 1.33 11.88 9.04
C GLU A 191 0.20 12.41 8.14
N ILE A 192 -0.16 11.65 7.09
CA ILE A 192 -1.26 12.00 6.17
C ILE A 192 -2.57 12.11 6.96
N LEU A 193 -2.87 11.12 7.82
CA LEU A 193 -4.07 11.15 8.65
C LEU A 193 -4.07 12.35 9.60
N ARG A 194 -2.96 12.63 10.29
CA ARG A 194 -2.85 13.79 11.21
C ARG A 194 -3.01 15.12 10.48
N ARG A 195 -2.46 15.26 9.27
CA ARG A 195 -2.66 16.44 8.40
C ARG A 195 -4.15 16.60 8.02
N ALA A 196 -4.80 15.52 7.61
CA ALA A 196 -6.22 15.52 7.27
C ALA A 196 -7.11 15.87 8.47
N MET A 197 -6.84 15.29 9.64
CA MET A 197 -7.53 15.57 10.90
C MET A 197 -7.48 17.05 11.27
N ARG A 198 -6.30 17.69 11.17
CA ARG A 198 -6.16 19.14 11.42
C ARG A 198 -7.04 19.98 10.51
N LYS A 199 -7.12 19.63 9.22
CA LYS A 199 -7.96 20.34 8.23
C LYS A 199 -9.47 20.08 8.44
N LEU A 200 -9.83 18.90 8.93
CA LEU A 200 -11.20 18.50 9.20
C LEU A 200 -11.67 18.88 10.61
N ARG A 201 -10.75 19.27 11.50
CA ARG A 201 -10.98 19.52 12.93
C ARG A 201 -11.58 18.30 13.63
N LEU A 202 -11.01 17.13 13.35
CA LEU A 202 -11.39 15.86 13.96
C LEU A 202 -10.35 15.43 15.01
N HIS A 203 -10.81 14.69 16.01
CA HIS A 203 -9.97 14.07 17.02
C HIS A 203 -10.29 12.57 17.04
N HIS A 204 -9.26 11.73 16.87
CA HIS A 204 -9.43 10.30 17.01
C HIS A 204 -9.49 9.91 18.49
N ARG A 205 -10.06 8.75 18.78
CA ARG A 205 -10.11 8.14 20.11
C ARG A 205 -8.96 7.18 20.32
N GLU A 206 -8.74 6.32 19.33
CA GLU A 206 -7.75 5.26 19.34
C GLU A 206 -7.18 5.05 17.94
N GLU A 207 -6.00 4.45 17.90
CA GLU A 207 -5.36 3.94 16.70
C GLU A 207 -5.48 2.42 16.70
N ILE A 208 -5.87 1.85 15.56
CA ILE A 208 -5.84 0.41 15.36
C ILE A 208 -4.45 0.07 14.85
N HIS A 209 -3.68 -0.62 15.69
CA HIS A 209 -2.36 -1.09 15.34
C HIS A 209 -2.42 -2.34 14.45
N THR A 210 -1.53 -2.40 13.47
CA THR A 210 -1.33 -3.54 12.57
C THR A 210 0.17 -3.69 12.34
N GLU A 211 0.64 -4.92 12.33
CA GLU A 211 2.04 -5.29 12.10
C GLU A 211 2.18 -6.06 10.79
N GLU A 212 3.39 -6.14 10.27
CA GLU A 212 3.68 -6.93 9.08
C GLU A 212 3.27 -8.40 9.29
N GLY A 213 2.51 -8.95 8.34
CA GLY A 213 1.89 -10.27 8.45
C GLY A 213 0.41 -10.23 8.87
N ASP A 214 -0.12 -9.08 9.29
CA ASP A 214 -1.51 -8.96 9.70
C ASP A 214 -2.48 -8.88 8.52
N ILE A 215 -3.65 -9.49 8.71
CA ILE A 215 -4.84 -9.26 7.90
C ILE A 215 -5.92 -8.72 8.82
N LEU A 216 -6.19 -7.42 8.78
CA LEU A 216 -7.27 -6.80 9.52
C LEU A 216 -8.53 -6.75 8.65
N LYS A 217 -9.63 -7.30 9.12
CA LYS A 217 -10.97 -7.10 8.56
C LYS A 217 -11.77 -6.17 9.46
N ILE A 218 -12.29 -5.10 8.89
CA ILE A 218 -13.33 -4.28 9.51
C ILE A 218 -14.64 -4.52 8.75
N ASP A 219 -15.65 -5.04 9.44
CA ASP A 219 -16.95 -5.32 8.83
C ASP A 219 -17.86 -4.09 8.78
N ARG A 220 -19.06 -4.25 8.19
CA ARG A 220 -20.07 -3.18 8.09
C ARG A 220 -20.54 -2.62 9.43
N ALA A 221 -20.39 -3.38 10.52
CA ALA A 221 -20.76 -2.99 11.88
C ALA A 221 -19.59 -2.32 12.63
N GLY A 222 -18.42 -2.24 12.00
CA GLY A 222 -17.20 -1.67 12.56
C GLY A 222 -16.43 -2.65 13.45
N GLN A 223 -16.77 -3.93 13.43
CA GLN A 223 -16.07 -4.96 14.19
C GLN A 223 -14.74 -5.29 13.52
N CYS A 224 -13.67 -5.20 14.30
CA CYS A 224 -12.32 -5.58 13.87
C CYS A 224 -12.09 -7.09 14.15
N SER A 225 -11.57 -7.79 13.15
CA SER A 225 -11.13 -9.19 13.26
C SER A 225 -9.80 -9.38 12.55
N PHE A 226 -8.92 -10.20 13.12
CA PHE A 226 -7.56 -10.38 12.63
C PHE A 226 -7.35 -11.81 12.12
N GLY A 227 -6.71 -11.90 10.96
CA GLY A 227 -6.04 -13.09 10.43
C GLY A 227 -4.56 -12.79 10.25
N HIS A 228 -3.78 -13.80 9.88
CA HIS A 228 -2.34 -13.66 9.68
C HIS A 228 -1.89 -14.38 8.41
N PHE A 229 -0.77 -13.94 7.86
CA PHE A 229 -0.02 -14.60 6.79
C PHE A 229 1.47 -14.56 7.14
N ASN A 230 2.26 -15.46 6.57
CA ASN A 230 3.71 -15.41 6.72
C ASN A 230 4.31 -14.57 5.59
N PRO A 231 4.91 -13.40 5.89
CA PRO A 231 5.57 -12.59 4.87
C PRO A 231 6.72 -13.36 4.21
N ASN A 232 6.80 -13.27 2.89
CA ASN A 232 7.83 -13.95 2.10
C ASN A 232 9.01 -13.00 1.83
N HIS A 233 9.92 -12.89 2.79
CA HIS A 233 11.19 -12.17 2.63
C HIS A 233 12.24 -13.08 1.99
N SER A 234 12.08 -13.40 0.70
CA SER A 234 13.01 -14.30 -0.01
C SER A 234 14.32 -13.64 -0.46
N LEU A 235 14.58 -12.38 -0.09
CA LEU A 235 15.85 -11.71 -0.37
C LEU A 235 16.97 -12.24 0.54
N GLU A 236 17.65 -13.29 0.09
CA GLU A 236 19.01 -13.60 0.57
C GLU A 236 19.97 -12.51 0.04
N HIS A 237 20.17 -11.43 0.80
CA HIS A 237 21.12 -10.39 0.41
C HIS A 237 22.56 -10.91 0.33
N PHE A 238 23.25 -10.56 -0.75
CA PHE A 238 24.60 -11.06 -1.04
C PHE A 238 25.64 -10.60 0.01
N TRP A 239 25.54 -9.39 0.56
CA TRP A 239 26.43 -8.94 1.66
C TRP A 239 26.19 -9.66 3.00
N ARG A 240 24.98 -10.21 3.24
CA ARG A 240 24.66 -10.99 4.45
C ARG A 240 25.27 -12.38 4.40
N ASN A 241 25.72 -12.82 3.22
CA ASN A 241 26.49 -14.04 3.07
C ASN A 241 27.91 -13.84 3.64
N PRO A 242 28.30 -14.56 4.71
CA PRO A 242 29.61 -14.39 5.35
C PRO A 242 30.79 -14.57 4.39
N ARG A 243 30.60 -15.26 3.27
CA ARG A 243 31.63 -15.50 2.24
C ARG A 243 31.93 -14.28 1.38
N PHE A 244 31.00 -13.33 1.26
CA PHE A 244 31.14 -12.16 0.39
C PHE A 244 31.37 -10.85 1.17
N ARG A 245 31.22 -10.87 2.50
CA ARG A 245 31.57 -9.79 3.44
C ARG A 245 33.04 -9.32 3.34
N MET A 246 33.91 -10.11 2.71
CA MET A 246 35.34 -9.84 2.55
C MET A 246 35.68 -9.04 1.28
N LEU A 247 34.69 -8.73 0.43
CA LEU A 247 34.86 -8.04 -0.86
C LEU A 247 34.36 -6.59 -0.85
N SER A 248 33.73 -6.12 0.23
CA SER A 248 33.29 -4.73 0.39
C SER A 248 34.43 -3.88 0.96
N TRP A 249 34.88 -2.91 0.16
CA TRP A 249 35.84 -1.81 0.38
C TRP A 249 36.93 -1.98 1.47
N PRO A 250 38.22 -2.12 1.07
CA PRO A 250 39.32 -1.82 1.96
C PRO A 250 39.46 -0.30 2.07
N ASP A 251 39.17 0.24 3.25
CA ASP A 251 39.65 1.51 3.82
C ASP A 251 38.51 2.33 4.44
N GLU A 252 38.08 1.94 5.63
CA GLU A 252 38.09 2.76 6.85
C GLU A 252 37.40 1.94 7.96
N VAL A 253 38.04 1.90 9.13
CA VAL A 253 37.64 1.04 10.25
C VAL A 253 36.44 1.70 10.94
N ASP A 254 35.24 1.46 10.43
CA ASP A 254 34.02 1.69 11.19
C ASP A 254 33.59 0.39 11.87
N ASP A 255 33.32 0.50 13.16
CA ASP A 255 32.88 -0.61 14.03
C ASP A 255 31.66 -1.29 13.40
N PRO A 256 31.69 -2.60 13.13
CA PRO A 256 30.56 -3.32 12.54
C PRO A 256 29.24 -3.14 13.30
N GLU A 257 29.28 -2.94 14.62
CA GLU A 257 28.09 -2.66 15.44
C GLU A 257 27.56 -1.23 15.25
N ALA A 258 28.42 -0.26 14.91
CA ALA A 258 28.03 1.12 14.65
C ALA A 258 27.38 1.29 13.27
N ILE A 259 27.86 0.56 12.26
CA ILE A 259 27.24 0.52 10.92
C ILE A 259 25.85 -0.10 11.00
N ASP A 260 25.69 -1.21 11.72
CA ASP A 260 24.40 -1.91 11.89
C ASP A 260 23.35 -1.00 12.55
N GLY A 261 23.73 -0.25 13.60
CA GLY A 261 22.84 0.70 14.27
C GLY A 261 22.42 1.91 13.41
N GLN A 262 23.31 2.41 12.54
CA GLN A 262 22.99 3.51 11.62
C GLN A 262 22.08 3.02 10.48
N THR A 263 22.32 1.82 9.96
CA THR A 263 21.48 1.18 8.96
C THR A 263 20.09 0.86 9.52
N ASP A 264 19.97 0.38 10.76
CA ASP A 264 18.68 0.14 11.41
C ASP A 264 17.84 1.42 11.54
N LEU A 265 18.46 2.53 11.95
CA LEU A 265 17.77 3.81 12.05
C LEU A 265 17.34 4.33 10.67
N LEU A 266 18.19 4.16 9.65
CA LEU A 266 17.86 4.50 8.27
C LEU A 266 16.66 3.67 7.78
N ILE A 267 16.66 2.36 8.01
CA ILE A 267 15.55 1.46 7.64
C ILE A 267 14.27 1.87 8.35
N GLN A 268 14.32 2.16 9.66
CA GLN A 268 13.13 2.62 10.41
C GLN A 268 12.58 3.95 9.85
N THR A 269 13.48 4.88 9.53
CA THR A 269 13.13 6.18 8.94
C THR A 269 12.50 5.97 7.56
N ALA A 270 13.14 5.17 6.71
CA ALA A 270 12.66 4.78 5.39
C ALA A 270 11.27 4.16 5.46
N LYS A 271 11.05 3.17 6.35
CA LYS A 271 9.75 2.52 6.59
C LYS A 271 8.67 3.54 6.99
N SER A 272 9.00 4.53 7.82
CA SER A 272 8.06 5.60 8.20
C SER A 272 7.64 6.49 7.02
N MET A 273 8.56 6.69 6.07
CA MET A 273 8.32 7.40 4.81
C MET A 273 7.74 6.49 3.72
N GLY A 274 7.63 5.20 4.04
CA GLY A 274 7.06 4.12 3.27
C GLY A 274 8.00 3.38 2.34
N VAL A 275 9.29 3.71 2.35
CA VAL A 275 10.31 2.99 1.59
C VAL A 275 10.56 1.66 2.29
N SER A 276 10.59 0.56 1.54
CA SER A 276 10.78 -0.76 2.15
C SER A 276 12.21 -0.97 2.63
N GLU A 277 12.38 -1.93 3.54
CA GLU A 277 13.70 -2.44 3.91
C GLU A 277 14.44 -2.95 2.68
N ASP A 278 13.77 -3.76 1.86
CA ASP A 278 14.36 -4.35 0.65
C ASP A 278 14.81 -3.29 -0.37
N GLU A 279 14.14 -2.15 -0.48
CA GLU A 279 14.56 -1.02 -1.31
C GLU A 279 15.82 -0.34 -0.78
N VAL A 280 15.87 -0.07 0.54
CA VAL A 280 17.07 0.49 1.20
C VAL A 280 18.25 -0.46 1.03
N LEU A 281 18.00 -1.74 1.29
CA LEU A 281 18.98 -2.79 1.17
C LEU A 281 19.48 -2.88 -0.28
N ALA A 282 18.62 -2.97 -1.30
CA ALA A 282 19.06 -3.03 -2.70
C ALA A 282 20.02 -1.88 -3.09
N LEU A 283 19.77 -0.66 -2.60
CA LEU A 283 20.65 0.49 -2.85
C LEU A 283 22.02 0.34 -2.18
N LEU A 284 22.08 -0.17 -0.95
CA LEU A 284 23.34 -0.49 -0.28
C LEU A 284 24.15 -1.55 -1.06
N ASP A 285 23.49 -2.47 -1.77
CA ASP A 285 24.12 -3.60 -2.53
C ASP A 285 24.84 -3.03 -3.75
N LEU A 286 24.27 -1.96 -4.32
CA LEU A 286 24.84 -1.22 -5.43
C LEU A 286 25.98 -0.29 -5.00
N GLY A 287 26.18 -0.10 -3.69
CA GLY A 287 27.26 0.71 -3.12
C GLY A 287 26.89 2.16 -2.81
N TYR A 288 25.59 2.49 -2.72
CA TYR A 288 25.17 3.77 -2.15
C TYR A 288 25.56 3.84 -0.68
N ASP A 289 26.04 5.00 -0.23
CA ASP A 289 26.27 5.21 1.20
C ASP A 289 24.97 5.60 1.94
N PRO A 290 24.87 5.39 3.27
CA PRO A 290 23.66 5.70 4.04
C PRO A 290 23.19 7.15 3.94
N CYS A 291 24.09 8.13 3.76
CA CYS A 291 23.72 9.54 3.62
C CYS A 291 23.12 9.81 2.24
N GLU A 292 23.64 9.19 1.17
CA GLU A 292 23.02 9.27 -0.17
C GLU A 292 21.59 8.70 -0.16
N ILE A 293 21.39 7.56 0.51
CA ILE A 293 20.05 6.96 0.67
C ILE A 293 19.15 7.89 1.48
N GLU A 294 19.64 8.49 2.56
CA GLU A 294 18.87 9.47 3.36
C GLU A 294 18.43 10.67 2.51
N GLU A 295 19.30 11.20 1.65
CA GLU A 295 18.93 12.26 0.70
C GLU A 295 17.85 11.79 -0.29
N LEU A 296 17.97 10.56 -0.79
CA LEU A 296 16.97 9.95 -1.69
C LEU A 296 15.60 9.74 -1.02
N LEU A 297 15.53 9.57 0.30
CA LEU A 297 14.24 9.49 1.01
C LEU A 297 13.39 10.75 0.81
N TYR A 298 14.01 11.92 0.61
CA TYR A 298 13.31 13.18 0.31
C TYR A 298 12.90 13.31 -1.17
N ASN A 299 13.34 12.40 -2.04
CA ASN A 299 12.87 12.24 -3.41
C ASN A 299 12.42 10.79 -3.68
N PRO A 300 11.26 10.38 -3.14
CA PRO A 300 10.82 8.98 -3.20
C PRO A 300 10.72 8.45 -4.63
N ALA A 301 10.34 9.29 -5.60
CA ALA A 301 10.21 8.87 -7.00
C ALA A 301 11.53 8.33 -7.56
N LEU A 302 12.62 9.06 -7.32
CA LEU A 302 13.96 8.66 -7.76
C LEU A 302 14.47 7.43 -7.01
N LEU A 303 14.20 7.35 -5.71
CA LEU A 303 14.57 6.20 -4.89
C LEU A 303 13.92 4.91 -5.41
N HIS A 304 12.60 4.93 -5.61
CA HIS A 304 11.87 3.76 -6.10
C HIS A 304 12.33 3.34 -7.50
N GLU A 305 12.65 4.30 -8.37
CA GLU A 305 13.18 4.00 -9.70
C GLU A 305 14.53 3.28 -9.62
N ALA A 306 15.45 3.80 -8.80
CA ALA A 306 16.76 3.20 -8.60
C ALA A 306 16.70 1.79 -7.96
N ALA A 307 15.84 1.60 -6.95
CA ALA A 307 15.68 0.32 -6.28
C ALA A 307 14.94 -0.72 -7.15
N ALA A 308 13.95 -0.29 -7.94
CA ALA A 308 13.15 -1.19 -8.77
C ALA A 308 13.97 -1.92 -9.82
N GLU A 309 14.89 -1.23 -10.51
CA GLU A 309 15.75 -1.88 -11.52
C GLU A 309 16.58 -3.02 -10.91
N LEU A 310 17.04 -2.85 -9.67
CA LEU A 310 17.81 -3.86 -8.95
C LEU A 310 16.95 -5.03 -8.52
N LEU A 311 15.82 -4.76 -7.87
CA LEU A 311 14.91 -5.79 -7.37
C LEU A 311 14.34 -6.64 -8.50
N TYR A 312 14.07 -6.04 -9.67
CA TYR A 312 13.70 -6.79 -10.88
C TYR A 312 14.83 -7.57 -11.54
N ALA A 313 16.11 -7.26 -11.26
CA ALA A 313 17.23 -8.03 -11.79
C ALA A 313 17.51 -9.31 -10.98
N TYR A 314 17.07 -9.36 -9.72
CA TYR A 314 17.20 -10.54 -8.87
C TYR A 314 16.15 -11.65 -9.18
N TYR A 315 15.06 -11.33 -9.90
CA TYR A 315 13.93 -12.23 -10.21
C TYR A 315 13.53 -12.24 -11.70
#